data_AF-A0A0B7C3M4-F1
#
_entry.id   AF-A0A0B7C3M4-F1
#
_cell.length_a   1.000
_cell.length_b   1.000
_cell.length_c   1.000
_cell.angle_alpha   90.00
_cell.angle_beta   90.00
_cell.angle_gamma   90.00
#
_symmetry.space_group_name_H-M   'P 1'
#
loop_
_entity.id
_entity.type
_entity.pdbx_description
1 polymer ?
#
loop_
_entity_poly.entity_id
_entity_poly.type
_entity_poly.pdbx_seq_one_letter_code
_entity_poly.pdbx_strand_id
1 'polypeptide(L)'
;HYNLHNMYGWSQSNVSRRTLDLLYGNKRSPIITRSTFAGTGKYVGHWLGDNFSSFSEMYYSIPGILNFNLFGIPQIGADICGFNG
;
A
#
# COMPACT_ATOMS: atom_id res chain seq x y z
N HIS A 1 -15.89 -8.21 -13.35
CA HIS A 1 -14.72 -8.79 -12.65
C HIS A 1 -13.56 -9.01 -13.62
N TYR A 2 -13.72 -9.78 -14.70
CA TYR A 2 -12.67 -10.11 -15.69
C TYR A 2 -11.72 -8.95 -16.06
N ASN A 3 -12.24 -7.79 -16.50
CA ASN A 3 -11.40 -6.65 -16.93
C ASN A 3 -10.91 -5.75 -15.78
N LEU A 4 -11.57 -5.77 -14.62
CA LEU A 4 -11.39 -4.75 -13.57
C LEU A 4 -10.88 -5.33 -12.24
N HIS A 5 -10.60 -6.63 -12.18
CA HIS A 5 -10.12 -7.32 -10.99
C HIS A 5 -8.94 -6.58 -10.34
N ASN A 6 -7.91 -6.27 -11.14
CA ASN A 6 -6.70 -5.60 -10.65
C ASN A 6 -6.90 -4.11 -10.29
N MET A 7 -8.06 -3.53 -10.62
CA MET A 7 -8.39 -2.13 -10.29
C MET A 7 -9.20 -2.00 -8.99
N TYR A 8 -9.58 -3.11 -8.35
CA TYR A 8 -10.42 -3.07 -7.16
C TYR A 8 -9.78 -2.24 -6.03
N GLY A 9 -8.56 -2.59 -5.61
CA GLY A 9 -7.82 -1.87 -4.56
C GLY A 9 -7.56 -0.40 -4.91
N TRP A 10 -7.31 -0.09 -6.19
CA TRP A 10 -7.16 1.27 -6.67
C TRP A 10 -8.46 2.09 -6.54
N SER A 11 -9.60 1.52 -6.96
CA SER A 11 -10.91 2.18 -6.86
C SER A 11 -11.31 2.42 -5.40
N GLN A 12 -11.08 1.43 -4.53
CA GLN A 12 -11.31 1.53 -3.10
C GLN A 12 -10.45 2.65 -2.49
N SER A 13 -9.16 2.70 -2.82
CA SER A 13 -8.24 3.73 -2.32
C SER A 13 -8.68 5.15 -2.69
N ASN A 14 -9.15 5.35 -3.93
CA ASN A 14 -9.66 6.64 -4.41
C ASN A 14 -10.92 7.07 -3.64
N VAL A 15 -11.89 6.15 -3.46
CA VAL A 15 -13.11 6.43 -2.69
C VAL A 15 -12.77 6.73 -1.22
N SER A 16 -11.93 5.92 -0.58
CA SER A 16 -11.51 6.13 0.81
C SER A 16 -10.85 7.49 1.01
N ARG A 17 -9.94 7.92 0.10
CA ARG A 17 -9.34 9.25 0.16
C ARG A 17 -10.38 10.36 0.12
N ARG A 18 -11.29 10.34 -0.86
CA ARG A 18 -12.36 11.34 -0.98
C ARG A 18 -13.24 11.40 0.26
N THR A 19 -13.61 10.24 0.80
CA THR A 19 -14.43 10.16 2.02
C THR A 19 -13.70 10.78 3.21
N LEU A 20 -12.41 10.49 3.42
CA LEU A 20 -11.66 11.08 4.51
C LEU A 20 -11.44 12.59 4.32
N ASP A 21 -11.25 13.06 3.09
CA ASP A 21 -11.15 14.48 2.79
C ASP A 21 -12.46 15.21 3.16
N LEU A 22 -13.63 14.60 2.92
CA LEU A 22 -14.93 15.14 3.34
C LEU A 22 -15.09 15.14 4.87
N LEU A 23 -14.75 14.03 5.54
CA LEU A 23 -14.92 13.89 7.00
C LEU A 23 -13.98 14.77 7.82
N TYR A 24 -12.76 14.97 7.32
CA TYR A 24 -11.70 15.67 8.06
C TYR A 24 -11.33 17.04 7.46
N GLY A 25 -12.14 17.57 6.55
CA GLY A 25 -11.95 18.91 5.99
C GLY A 25 -10.65 19.04 5.20
N ASN A 26 -10.41 18.13 4.26
CA ASN A 26 -9.23 18.05 3.39
C ASN A 26 -7.89 17.90 4.12
N LYS A 27 -7.90 17.46 5.39
CA LYS A 27 -6.67 17.09 6.09
C LYS A 27 -6.09 15.80 5.51
N ARG A 28 -4.76 15.70 5.51
CA ARG A 28 -4.04 14.50 5.05
C ARG A 28 -4.14 13.38 6.08
N SER A 29 -5.26 12.66 6.08
CA SER A 29 -5.42 11.45 6.90
C SER A 29 -4.56 10.30 6.32
N PRO A 30 -3.86 9.52 7.17
CA PRO A 30 -3.11 8.37 6.72
C PRO A 30 -4.06 7.27 6.25
N ILE A 31 -3.76 6.65 5.12
CA ILE A 31 -4.49 5.50 4.59
C ILE A 31 -3.46 4.53 4.06
N ILE A 32 -3.61 3.25 4.42
CA ILE A 32 -2.75 2.17 3.98
C ILE A 32 -3.62 1.15 3.24
N THR A 33 -3.17 0.70 2.07
CA THR A 33 -3.88 -0.32 1.27
C THR A 33 -2.97 -1.51 0.95
N ARG A 34 -3.57 -2.70 0.81
CA ARG A 34 -2.85 -3.92 0.42
C ARG A 34 -2.76 -4.08 -1.09
N SER A 35 -3.86 -3.84 -1.81
CA SER A 35 -3.90 -3.98 -3.27
C SER A 35 -3.68 -2.63 -3.95
N THR A 36 -2.82 -2.61 -4.97
CA THR A 36 -2.44 -1.40 -5.70
C THR A 36 -2.53 -1.62 -7.21
N PHE A 37 -2.66 -0.51 -7.96
CA PHE A 37 -2.48 -0.44 -9.40
C PHE A 37 -1.68 0.84 -9.72
N ALA A 38 -1.31 1.06 -10.99
CA ALA A 38 -0.56 2.25 -11.39
C ALA A 38 -1.26 3.54 -10.91
N GLY A 39 -0.51 4.40 -10.21
CA GLY A 39 -1.00 5.66 -9.67
C GLY A 39 -1.68 5.59 -8.29
N THR A 40 -1.77 4.42 -7.64
CA THR A 40 -2.35 4.30 -6.28
C THR A 40 -1.65 5.20 -5.24
N GLY A 41 -0.34 5.41 -5.35
CA GLY A 41 0.45 6.24 -4.43
C GLY A 41 0.03 7.71 -4.36
N LYS A 42 -0.78 8.19 -5.31
CA LYS A 42 -1.44 9.51 -5.23
C LYS A 42 -2.41 9.61 -4.05
N TYR A 43 -3.01 8.49 -3.63
CA TYR A 43 -4.12 8.47 -2.67
C TYR A 43 -3.71 7.96 -1.29
N VAL A 44 -2.85 6.93 -1.25
CA VAL A 44 -2.62 6.08 -0.07
C VAL A 44 -1.18 5.52 -0.06
N GLY A 45 -0.72 5.09 1.12
CA GLY A 45 0.50 4.28 1.28
C GLY A 45 0.23 2.78 1.15
N HIS A 46 1.30 1.98 1.19
CA HIS A 46 1.25 0.53 1.04
C HIS A 46 2.16 -0.15 2.08
N TRP A 47 1.96 -1.44 2.33
CA TRP A 47 2.90 -2.31 3.04
C TRP A 47 3.03 -3.62 2.27
N LEU A 48 4.19 -4.28 2.35
CA LEU A 48 4.51 -5.45 1.53
C LEU A 48 3.64 -6.69 1.80
N GLY A 49 2.74 -6.64 2.78
CA GLY A 49 1.84 -7.74 3.10
C GLY A 49 2.40 -8.69 4.14
N ASP A 50 1.75 -9.85 4.21
CA ASP A 50 1.84 -10.83 5.28
C ASP A 50 3.17 -11.62 5.23
N ASN A 51 4.28 -10.99 5.61
CA ASN A 51 5.62 -11.58 5.64
C ASN A 51 5.83 -12.56 6.82
N PHE A 52 6.96 -13.27 6.86
CA PHE A 52 7.34 -14.17 7.97
C PHE A 52 8.52 -13.63 8.79
N SER A 53 8.61 -14.04 10.05
CA SER A 53 9.72 -13.75 10.96
C SER A 53 10.96 -14.58 10.62
N SER A 54 11.56 -14.28 9.46
CA SER A 54 12.77 -14.93 8.97
C SER A 54 13.76 -13.92 8.39
N PHE A 55 15.05 -14.23 8.44
CA PHE A 55 16.10 -13.38 7.86
C PHE A 55 15.94 -13.19 6.35
N SER A 56 15.42 -14.19 5.63
CA SER A 56 15.13 -14.10 4.20
C SER A 56 14.06 -13.05 3.90
N GLU A 57 12.97 -13.03 4.67
CA GLU A 57 11.90 -12.04 4.49
C GLU A 57 12.38 -10.61 4.81
N MET A 58 13.20 -10.46 5.84
CA MET A 58 13.88 -9.19 6.13
C MET A 58 14.73 -8.74 4.94
N TYR A 59 15.51 -9.64 4.34
CA TYR A 59 16.32 -9.35 3.15
C TYR A 59 15.46 -8.95 1.95
N TYR A 60 14.38 -9.68 1.66
CA TYR A 60 13.49 -9.39 0.53
C TYR A 60 12.66 -8.10 0.69
N SER A 61 12.49 -7.61 1.92
CA SER A 61 11.81 -6.33 2.16
C SER A 61 12.52 -5.14 1.48
N ILE A 62 13.84 -5.17 1.37
CA ILE A 62 14.65 -4.08 0.80
C ILE A 62 14.33 -3.84 -0.68
N PRO A 63 14.48 -4.84 -1.59
CA PRO A 63 14.10 -4.66 -2.99
C PRO A 63 12.60 -4.41 -3.16
N GLY A 64 11.74 -4.96 -2.30
CA GLY A 64 10.31 -4.67 -2.30
C GLY A 64 10.04 -3.17 -2.10
N ILE A 65 10.62 -2.57 -1.06
CA ILE A 65 10.50 -1.13 -0.76
C ILE A 65 11.05 -0.27 -1.91
N LEU A 66 12.20 -0.63 -2.48
CA LEU A 66 12.80 0.12 -3.60
C LEU A 66 11.91 0.08 -4.86
N ASN A 67 11.34 -1.07 -5.19
CA ASN A 67 10.42 -1.21 -6.32
C ASN A 67 9.18 -0.30 -6.16
N PHE A 68 8.58 -0.26 -4.97
CA PHE A 68 7.42 0.60 -4.73
C PHE A 68 7.74 2.10 -4.77
N ASN A 69 8.98 2.50 -4.45
CA ASN A 69 9.43 3.86 -4.70
C ASN A 69 9.46 4.18 -6.20
N LEU A 70 9.94 3.25 -7.04
CA LEU A 70 9.88 3.40 -8.52
C LEU A 70 8.45 3.42 -9.04
N PHE A 71 7.52 2.68 -8.42
CA PHE A 71 6.10 2.67 -8.77
C PHE A 71 5.35 3.93 -8.31
N GLY A 72 6.03 4.87 -7.65
CA GLY A 72 5.45 6.12 -7.16
C GLY A 72 4.58 5.94 -5.90
N ILE A 73 4.89 4.94 -5.06
CA ILE A 73 4.26 4.71 -3.75
C ILE A 73 5.35 4.80 -2.66
N PRO A 74 5.83 6.01 -2.33
CA PRO A 74 7.00 6.19 -1.46
C PRO A 74 6.70 5.95 0.03
N GLN A 75 5.43 6.04 0.45
CA GLN A 75 5.01 5.63 1.79
C GLN A 75 4.79 4.11 1.80
N ILE A 76 5.88 3.38 2.01
CA ILE A 76 5.96 1.91 1.94
C ILE A 76 6.82 1.35 3.09
N GLY A 77 6.52 0.13 3.51
CA GLY A 77 7.33 -0.63 4.46
C GLY A 77 6.97 -2.12 4.45
N ALA A 78 7.69 -2.89 5.26
CA ALA A 78 7.35 -4.26 5.62
C ALA A 78 6.97 -4.33 7.10
N ASP A 79 6.26 -5.39 7.50
CA ASP A 79 5.96 -5.61 8.91
C ASP A 79 7.26 -5.97 9.64
N ILE A 80 7.70 -5.06 10.51
CA ILE A 80 8.94 -5.18 11.27
C ILE A 80 8.83 -6.36 12.23
N CYS A 81 9.89 -7.15 12.33
CA CYS A 81 9.96 -8.43 13.04
C CYS A 81 9.17 -9.59 12.42
N GLY A 82 8.45 -9.36 11.30
CA GLY A 82 7.64 -10.38 10.64
C GLY A 82 6.21 -10.46 11.19
N PHE A 83 5.24 -10.65 10.31
CA PHE A 83 3.82 -10.78 10.63
C PHE A 83 3.46 -12.21 11.06
N ASN A 84 3.86 -13.20 10.25
CA ASN A 84 3.70 -14.62 10.53
C ASN A 84 4.98 -15.20 11.19
N GLY A 85 4.85 -16.30 11.94
CA GLY A 85 5.96 -17.00 12.60
C GLY A 85 5.92 -18.49 12.31
#